data_AF-A0A858STT1-F1
#
_entry.id   AF-A0A858STT1-F1
#
_cell.length_a   1.000
_cell.length_b   1.000
_cell.length_c   1.000
_cell.angle_alpha   90.00
_cell.angle_beta   90.00
_cell.angle_gamma   90.00
#
_symmetry.space_group_name_H-M   'P 1'
#
loop_
_entity.id
_entity.type
_entity.pdbx_description
1 polymer ?
#
loop_
_entity_poly.entity_id
_entity_poly.type
_entity_poly.pdbx_seq_one_letter_code
_entity_poly.pdbx_strand_id
1 'polypeptide(L)'
;MQKLNTVSRVAREPLVRFLLLGALLFLAFEFIAPAEETMTPGLTITINEADIEQMRERFEAVWTRPPDNDETDRLIDARIREEIFVREALLLSLDQDDTIIRQRLYQKMEFLLQSVAEIREPGEDEVRAYFERNKAQYSTGPQYAFQQVYLGQAGDADPNPGELLVMLNDGADYSLAGQSSLLPGALELSTEREITARFGEGFAGSLAQLPTGDWVGPVTSGYGLHLVRITHRKEPVAPELKSVRPQVIADWRRDDLEASMTDMFKALAEKYTIEVDAPEAAQ
;
A
#
# COMPACT_ATOMS: atom_id res chain seq x y z
N MET A 1 -74.47 -36.29 27.58
CA MET A 1 -74.13 -34.95 27.04
C MET A 1 -73.28 -34.18 28.07
N GLN A 2 -71.97 -34.40 28.11
CA GLN A 2 -71.10 -33.74 29.12
C GLN A 2 -69.69 -33.38 28.58
N LYS A 3 -69.44 -33.53 27.27
CA LYS A 3 -68.12 -33.28 26.65
C LYS A 3 -68.00 -31.92 25.94
N LEU A 4 -69.11 -31.19 25.71
CA LEU A 4 -69.12 -29.93 24.95
C LEU A 4 -68.75 -28.69 25.80
N ASN A 5 -68.86 -28.75 27.13
CA ASN A 5 -68.57 -27.59 28.01
C ASN A 5 -67.10 -27.46 28.45
N THR A 6 -66.29 -28.52 28.29
CA THR A 6 -64.87 -28.47 28.66
C THR A 6 -64.05 -27.76 27.58
N VAL A 7 -64.43 -27.93 26.31
CA VAL A 7 -63.78 -27.31 25.15
C VAL A 7 -63.87 -25.78 25.19
N SER A 8 -65.02 -25.23 25.60
CA SER A 8 -65.21 -23.77 25.68
C SER A 8 -64.48 -23.12 26.87
N ARG A 9 -64.17 -23.91 27.92
CA ARG A 9 -63.43 -23.46 29.09
C ARG A 9 -61.92 -23.43 28.83
N VAL A 10 -61.39 -24.46 28.16
CA VAL A 10 -59.98 -24.55 27.76
C VAL A 10 -59.65 -23.48 26.71
N ALA A 11 -60.55 -23.20 25.76
CA ALA A 11 -60.36 -22.14 24.77
C ALA A 11 -60.34 -20.70 25.33
N ARG A 12 -60.71 -20.51 26.60
CA ARG A 12 -60.66 -19.19 27.28
C ARG A 12 -59.40 -19.00 28.12
N GLU A 13 -58.54 -20.01 28.24
CA GLU A 13 -57.30 -19.87 28.99
C GLU A 13 -56.31 -18.97 28.24
N PRO A 14 -55.63 -18.03 28.93
CA PRO A 14 -54.65 -17.14 28.32
C PRO A 14 -53.55 -17.89 27.55
N LEU A 15 -53.14 -19.06 28.06
CA LEU A 15 -52.12 -19.91 27.45
C LEU A 15 -52.56 -20.44 26.08
N VAL A 16 -53.81 -20.90 25.96
CA VAL A 16 -54.35 -21.46 24.71
C VAL A 16 -54.51 -20.36 23.66
N ARG A 17 -54.90 -19.15 24.08
CA ARG A 17 -54.96 -17.99 23.19
C ARG A 17 -53.58 -17.54 22.73
N PHE A 18 -52.60 -17.56 23.62
CA PHE A 18 -51.20 -17.27 23.27
C PHE A 18 -50.65 -18.30 22.28
N LEU A 19 -50.91 -19.59 22.50
CA LEU A 19 -50.55 -20.66 21.55
C LEU A 19 -51.24 -20.50 20.21
N LEU A 20 -52.53 -20.16 20.18
CA LEU A 20 -53.27 -19.93 18.94
C LEU A 20 -52.78 -18.69 18.19
N LEU A 21 -52.51 -17.59 18.91
CA LEU A 21 -51.92 -16.39 18.33
C LEU A 21 -50.51 -16.66 17.81
N GLY A 22 -49.69 -17.40 18.56
CA GLY A 22 -48.35 -17.82 18.15
C GLY A 22 -48.39 -18.72 16.91
N ALA A 23 -49.30 -19.69 16.87
CA ALA A 23 -49.49 -20.56 15.70
C ALA A 23 -49.99 -19.79 14.48
N LEU A 24 -50.90 -18.82 14.68
CA LEU A 24 -51.40 -17.97 13.61
C LEU A 24 -50.31 -17.01 13.10
N LEU A 25 -49.46 -16.48 13.98
CA LEU A 25 -48.32 -15.64 13.62
C LEU A 25 -47.26 -16.46 12.88
N PHE A 26 -47.01 -17.70 13.31
CA PHE A 26 -46.09 -18.63 12.65
C PHE A 26 -46.56 -18.98 11.23
N LEU A 27 -47.84 -19.31 11.06
CA LEU A 27 -48.42 -19.57 9.73
C LEU A 27 -48.43 -18.32 8.84
N ALA A 28 -48.70 -17.14 9.40
CA ALA A 28 -48.61 -15.89 8.66
C ALA A 28 -47.16 -15.59 8.24
N PHE A 29 -46.18 -15.89 9.10
CA PHE A 29 -44.77 -15.77 8.79
C PHE A 29 -44.37 -16.72 7.65
N GLU A 30 -44.86 -17.95 7.64
CA GLU A 30 -44.57 -18.94 6.59
C GLU A 30 -45.16 -18.56 5.21
N PHE A 31 -46.23 -17.76 5.17
CA PHE A 31 -46.85 -17.27 3.92
C PHE A 31 -46.32 -15.90 3.45
N ILE A 32 -45.78 -15.08 4.35
CA ILE A 32 -45.28 -13.72 4.06
C ILE A 32 -43.76 -13.72 3.88
N ALA A 33 -43.04 -14.59 4.59
CA ALA A 33 -41.64 -14.81 4.32
C ALA A 33 -41.53 -15.36 2.90
N PRO A 34 -40.86 -14.66 1.95
CA PRO A 34 -40.44 -15.33 0.73
C PRO A 34 -39.68 -16.57 1.18
N ALA A 35 -39.99 -17.74 0.59
CA ALA A 35 -39.30 -18.99 0.90
C ALA A 35 -37.85 -18.64 1.10
N GLU A 36 -37.36 -18.73 2.34
CA GLU A 36 -35.95 -18.58 2.58
C GLU A 36 -35.35 -19.57 1.59
N GLU A 37 -34.53 -19.08 0.66
CA GLU A 37 -33.50 -19.91 0.08
C GLU A 37 -32.61 -20.26 1.27
N THR A 38 -33.10 -21.19 2.11
CA THR A 38 -32.28 -22.00 2.96
C THR A 38 -31.21 -22.47 2.01
N MET A 39 -29.99 -22.04 2.29
CA MET A 39 -28.77 -22.43 1.59
C MET A 39 -28.50 -23.93 1.78
N THR A 40 -29.50 -24.80 1.60
CA THR A 40 -29.26 -26.11 1.02
C THR A 40 -28.82 -25.84 -0.40
N PRO A 41 -27.52 -25.97 -0.73
CA PRO A 41 -27.13 -25.97 -2.11
C PRO A 41 -27.95 -27.09 -2.75
N GLY A 42 -28.78 -26.78 -3.74
CA GLY A 42 -29.43 -27.84 -4.50
C GLY A 42 -28.35 -28.85 -4.90
N LEU A 43 -28.64 -30.15 -4.77
CA LEU A 43 -27.71 -31.22 -5.18
C LEU A 43 -27.34 -31.15 -6.68
N THR A 44 -28.01 -30.27 -7.43
CA THR A 44 -27.71 -29.94 -8.81
C THR A 44 -26.53 -28.98 -8.92
N ILE A 45 -25.54 -29.39 -9.71
CA ILE A 45 -24.46 -28.53 -10.17
C ILE A 45 -24.78 -28.14 -11.61
N THR A 46 -24.84 -26.85 -11.90
CA THR A 46 -25.07 -26.33 -13.25
C THR A 46 -23.82 -25.59 -13.70
N ILE A 47 -23.20 -26.08 -14.77
CA ILE A 47 -22.13 -25.38 -15.49
C ILE A 47 -22.78 -24.78 -16.73
N ASN A 48 -22.87 -23.46 -16.78
CA ASN A 48 -23.53 -22.76 -17.88
C ASN A 48 -22.54 -22.43 -19.01
N GLU A 49 -23.06 -21.92 -20.13
CA GLU A 49 -22.25 -21.57 -21.30
C GLU A 49 -21.22 -20.48 -21.00
N ALA A 50 -21.53 -19.50 -20.15
CA ALA A 50 -20.59 -18.44 -19.76
C ALA A 50 -19.44 -18.99 -18.89
N ASP A 51 -19.69 -19.98 -18.04
CA ASP A 51 -18.64 -20.67 -17.27
C ASP A 51 -17.68 -21.39 -18.23
N ILE A 52 -18.22 -22.08 -19.23
CA ILE A 52 -17.44 -22.80 -20.24
C ILE A 52 -16.59 -21.80 -21.04
N GLU A 53 -17.16 -20.68 -21.46
CA GLU A 53 -16.41 -19.67 -22.20
C GLU A 53 -15.29 -19.06 -21.36
N GLN A 54 -15.54 -18.72 -20.10
CA GLN A 54 -14.48 -18.26 -19.19
C GLN A 54 -13.35 -19.30 -19.03
N MET A 55 -13.69 -20.60 -18.96
CA MET A 55 -12.69 -21.67 -18.90
C MET A 55 -11.85 -21.74 -20.18
N ARG A 56 -12.48 -21.56 -21.36
CA ARG A 56 -11.80 -21.52 -22.66
C ARG A 56 -10.87 -20.30 -22.77
N GLU A 57 -11.34 -19.12 -22.37
CA GLU A 57 -10.54 -17.89 -22.35
C GLU A 57 -9.29 -18.04 -21.47
N ARG A 58 -9.44 -18.62 -20.26
CA ARG A 58 -8.31 -18.89 -19.36
C ARG A 58 -7.32 -19.88 -19.96
N PHE A 59 -7.81 -20.92 -20.62
CA PHE A 59 -6.96 -21.89 -21.30
C PHE A 59 -6.16 -21.20 -22.42
N GLU A 60 -6.82 -20.40 -23.24
CA GLU A 60 -6.18 -19.67 -24.33
C GLU A 60 -5.15 -18.64 -23.84
N ALA A 61 -5.41 -17.96 -22.72
CA ALA A 61 -4.45 -17.05 -22.11
C ALA A 61 -3.13 -17.72 -21.71
N VAL A 62 -3.16 -19.01 -21.37
CA VAL A 62 -1.97 -19.80 -20.97
C VAL A 62 -1.32 -20.50 -22.16
N TRP A 63 -2.12 -21.10 -23.04
CA TRP A 63 -1.64 -21.97 -24.12
C TRP A 63 -1.60 -21.29 -25.49
N THR A 64 -2.07 -20.04 -25.61
CA THR A 64 -2.12 -19.23 -26.84
C THR A 64 -2.87 -19.90 -27.99
N ARG A 65 -3.80 -20.81 -27.68
CA ARG A 65 -4.74 -21.45 -28.59
C ARG A 65 -6.01 -21.85 -27.86
N PRO A 66 -7.16 -21.99 -28.54
CA PRO A 66 -8.35 -22.55 -27.92
C PRO A 66 -8.16 -24.04 -27.57
N PRO A 67 -8.87 -24.54 -26.54
CA PRO A 67 -8.90 -25.96 -26.24
C PRO A 67 -9.65 -26.75 -27.33
N ASP A 68 -9.23 -27.98 -27.57
CA ASP A 68 -10.02 -28.94 -28.34
C ASP A 68 -11.21 -29.49 -27.52
N ASN A 69 -12.01 -30.38 -28.11
CA ASN A 69 -13.20 -30.91 -27.44
C ASN A 69 -12.84 -31.77 -26.22
N ASP A 70 -11.83 -32.63 -26.32
CA ASP A 70 -11.40 -33.49 -25.22
C ASP A 70 -10.80 -32.66 -24.08
N GLU A 71 -10.07 -31.59 -24.41
CA GLU A 71 -9.54 -30.63 -23.44
C GLU A 71 -10.67 -29.83 -22.76
N THR A 72 -11.68 -29.41 -23.53
CA THR A 72 -12.86 -28.72 -22.98
C THR A 72 -13.62 -29.61 -22.00
N ASP A 73 -13.84 -30.88 -22.34
CA ASP A 73 -14.50 -31.85 -21.46
C ASP A 73 -13.71 -32.04 -20.16
N ARG A 74 -12.36 -32.11 -20.23
CA ARG A 74 -11.51 -32.19 -19.03
C ARG A 74 -11.60 -30.94 -18.15
N LEU A 75 -11.70 -29.75 -18.74
CA LEU A 75 -11.90 -28.50 -17.98
C LEU A 75 -13.23 -28.52 -17.23
N ILE A 76 -14.30 -28.98 -17.90
CA ILE A 76 -15.64 -29.13 -17.30
C ILE A 76 -15.61 -30.16 -16.16
N ASP A 77 -15.02 -31.34 -16.39
CA ASP A 77 -14.90 -32.39 -15.37
C ASP A 77 -14.11 -31.92 -14.14
N ALA A 78 -13.02 -31.17 -14.36
CA ALA A 78 -12.24 -30.59 -13.28
C ALA A 78 -13.06 -29.58 -12.47
N ARG A 79 -13.83 -28.70 -13.15
CA ARG A 79 -14.70 -27.72 -12.50
C ARG A 79 -15.83 -28.37 -11.70
N ILE A 80 -16.43 -29.45 -12.22
CA ILE A 80 -17.45 -30.22 -11.49
C ILE A 80 -16.85 -30.84 -10.24
N ARG A 81 -15.67 -31.47 -10.36
CA ARG A 81 -14.98 -32.08 -9.22
C ARG A 81 -14.65 -31.05 -8.14
N GLU A 82 -14.13 -29.89 -8.54
CA GLU A 82 -13.87 -28.77 -7.64
C GLU A 82 -15.15 -28.34 -6.90
N GLU A 83 -16.25 -28.13 -7.63
CA GLU A 83 -17.53 -27.72 -7.04
C GLU A 83 -18.04 -28.72 -5.99
N ILE A 84 -17.99 -30.02 -6.32
CA ILE A 84 -18.39 -31.09 -5.39
C ILE A 84 -17.55 -31.00 -4.11
N PHE A 85 -16.22 -30.95 -4.23
CA PHE A 85 -15.34 -30.92 -3.06
C PHE A 85 -15.49 -29.65 -2.24
N VAL A 86 -15.66 -28.47 -2.87
CA VAL A 86 -15.90 -27.22 -2.14
C VAL A 86 -17.20 -27.29 -1.37
N ARG A 87 -18.29 -27.76 -1.98
CA ARG A 87 -19.59 -27.90 -1.28
C ARG A 87 -19.49 -28.86 -0.09
N GLU A 88 -18.88 -30.03 -0.27
CA GLU A 88 -18.68 -30.99 0.83
C GLU A 88 -17.77 -30.43 1.93
N ALA A 89 -16.71 -29.69 1.58
CA ALA A 89 -15.82 -29.07 2.55
C ALA A 89 -16.55 -28.02 3.40
N LEU A 90 -17.43 -27.22 2.80
CA LEU A 90 -18.27 -26.25 3.51
C LEU A 90 -19.32 -26.95 4.39
N LEU A 91 -19.93 -28.05 3.92
CA LEU A 91 -20.83 -28.87 4.75
C LEU A 91 -20.13 -29.43 5.99
N LEU A 92 -18.85 -29.77 5.86
CA LEU A 92 -17.98 -30.22 6.95
C LEU A 92 -17.37 -29.06 7.76
N SER A 93 -17.70 -27.81 7.44
CA SER A 93 -17.17 -26.60 8.09
C SER A 93 -15.63 -26.52 8.09
N LEU A 94 -14.97 -27.07 7.06
CA LEU A 94 -13.50 -27.06 6.94
C LEU A 94 -12.93 -25.65 6.68
N ASP A 95 -13.79 -24.67 6.42
CA ASP A 95 -13.47 -23.26 6.31
C ASP A 95 -13.37 -22.54 7.66
N GLN A 96 -13.94 -23.12 8.72
CA GLN A 96 -14.00 -22.50 10.05
C GLN A 96 -12.67 -22.65 10.79
N ASP A 97 -12.22 -21.56 11.41
CA ASP A 97 -10.97 -21.47 12.18
C ASP A 97 -9.67 -21.89 11.46
N ASP A 98 -9.71 -22.07 10.14
CA ASP A 98 -8.52 -22.27 9.33
C ASP A 98 -7.83 -20.94 9.04
N THR A 99 -6.55 -20.84 9.43
CA THR A 99 -5.78 -19.60 9.29
C THR A 99 -5.50 -19.25 7.83
N ILE A 100 -5.32 -20.23 6.95
CA ILE A 100 -5.05 -20.01 5.52
C ILE A 100 -6.31 -19.47 4.85
N ILE A 101 -7.47 -20.09 5.10
CA ILE A 101 -8.75 -19.66 4.54
C ILE A 101 -9.10 -18.25 5.05
N ARG A 102 -8.93 -18.00 6.36
CA ARG A 102 -9.13 -16.66 6.95
C ARG A 102 -8.25 -15.60 6.29
N GLN A 103 -6.95 -15.90 6.10
CA GLN A 103 -6.02 -14.98 5.45
C GLN A 103 -6.41 -14.71 3.98
N ARG A 104 -6.87 -15.74 3.25
CA ARG A 104 -7.32 -15.57 1.86
C ARG A 104 -8.58 -14.73 1.75
N LEU A 105 -9.53 -14.89 2.67
CA LEU A 105 -10.73 -14.05 2.73
C LEU A 105 -10.38 -12.59 3.06
N TYR A 106 -9.49 -12.36 4.04
CA TYR A 106 -8.96 -11.03 4.35
C TYR A 106 -8.36 -10.36 3.11
N GLN A 107 -7.42 -11.05 2.44
CA GLN A 107 -6.76 -10.52 1.23
C GLN A 107 -7.74 -10.24 0.09
N LYS A 108 -8.74 -11.12 -0.11
CA LYS A 108 -9.77 -10.92 -1.14
C LYS A 108 -10.64 -9.71 -0.82
N MET A 109 -10.99 -9.50 0.44
CA MET A 109 -11.75 -8.32 0.86
C MET A 109 -10.93 -7.04 0.69
N GLU A 110 -9.66 -7.05 1.10
CA GLU A 110 -8.73 -5.92 0.92
C GLU A 110 -8.57 -5.55 -0.56
N PHE A 111 -8.38 -6.55 -1.44
CA PHE A 111 -8.31 -6.36 -2.89
C PHE A 111 -9.60 -5.74 -3.45
N LEU A 112 -10.77 -6.18 -3.00
CA LEU A 112 -12.04 -5.61 -3.44
C LEU A 112 -12.16 -4.13 -3.05
N LEU A 113 -11.79 -3.76 -1.81
CA LEU A 113 -11.82 -2.37 -1.37
C LEU A 113 -10.83 -1.50 -2.15
N GLN A 114 -9.61 -1.99 -2.37
CA GLN A 114 -8.60 -1.29 -3.17
C GLN A 114 -9.07 -1.07 -4.61
N SER A 115 -9.63 -2.09 -5.25
CA SER A 115 -10.12 -2.01 -6.63
C SER A 115 -11.23 -0.96 -6.79
N VAL A 116 -12.07 -0.77 -5.77
CA VAL A 116 -13.12 0.27 -5.78
C VAL A 116 -12.51 1.67 -5.61
N ALA A 117 -11.51 1.81 -4.74
CA ALA A 117 -10.84 3.08 -4.49
C ALA A 117 -10.01 3.57 -5.69
N GLU A 118 -9.35 2.65 -6.42
CA GLU A 118 -8.49 2.98 -7.57
C GLU A 118 -9.24 3.54 -8.78
N ILE A 119 -10.56 3.43 -8.85
CA ILE A 119 -11.37 3.92 -9.97
C ILE A 119 -11.42 5.46 -10.01
N ARG A 120 -11.21 6.13 -8.87
CA ARG A 120 -11.34 7.59 -8.76
C ARG A 120 -10.13 8.30 -9.36
N GLU A 121 -10.41 9.23 -10.27
CA GLU A 121 -9.42 10.19 -10.77
C GLU A 121 -9.56 11.54 -10.05
N PRO A 122 -8.46 12.21 -9.69
CA PRO A 122 -8.52 13.51 -9.03
C PRO A 122 -9.03 14.60 -9.96
N GLY A 123 -9.88 15.48 -9.44
CA GLY A 123 -10.23 16.72 -10.10
C GLY A 123 -9.05 17.71 -10.14
N GLU A 124 -9.07 18.66 -11.08
CA GLU A 124 -8.00 19.67 -11.22
C GLU A 124 -7.76 20.48 -9.94
N ASP A 125 -8.82 20.81 -9.20
CA ASP A 125 -8.71 21.56 -7.95
C ASP A 125 -8.10 20.72 -6.83
N GLU A 126 -8.32 19.40 -6.83
CA GLU A 126 -7.71 18.47 -5.87
C GLU A 126 -6.22 18.31 -6.13
N VAL A 127 -5.83 18.17 -7.41
CA VAL A 127 -4.43 18.15 -7.83
C VAL A 127 -3.73 19.44 -7.42
N ARG A 128 -4.36 20.61 -7.64
CA ARG A 128 -3.79 21.90 -7.26
C ARG A 128 -3.66 22.04 -5.75
N ALA A 129 -4.70 21.69 -4.99
CA ALA A 129 -4.69 21.77 -3.53
C ALA A 129 -3.66 20.81 -2.91
N TYR A 130 -3.56 19.59 -3.45
CA TYR A 130 -2.57 18.61 -3.01
C TYR A 130 -1.15 19.08 -3.31
N PHE A 131 -0.91 19.63 -4.51
CA PHE A 131 0.38 20.21 -4.86
C PHE A 131 0.79 21.36 -3.93
N GLU A 132 -0.09 22.31 -3.64
CA GLU A 132 0.25 23.44 -2.77
C GLU A 132 0.53 23.00 -1.33
N ARG A 133 -0.23 22.01 -0.81
CA ARG A 133 0.04 21.43 0.52
C ARG A 133 1.37 20.67 0.58
N ASN A 134 1.77 20.01 -0.50
CA ASN A 134 2.95 19.14 -0.57
C ASN A 134 4.12 19.74 -1.35
N LYS A 135 4.08 21.05 -1.63
CA LYS A 135 5.01 21.75 -2.54
C LYS A 135 6.49 21.57 -2.20
N ALA A 136 6.80 21.49 -0.91
CA ALA A 136 8.16 21.25 -0.43
C ALA A 136 8.73 19.90 -0.91
N GLN A 137 7.89 18.86 -1.01
CA GLN A 137 8.31 17.52 -1.46
C GLN A 137 8.70 17.49 -2.94
N TYR A 138 8.10 18.38 -3.73
CA TYR A 138 8.37 18.52 -5.16
C TYR A 138 9.50 19.50 -5.47
N SER A 139 10.00 20.20 -4.46
CA SER A 139 11.09 21.17 -4.64
C SER A 139 12.40 20.44 -4.83
N THR A 140 13.16 20.85 -5.84
CA THR A 140 14.56 20.44 -5.94
C THR A 140 15.30 21.15 -4.81
N GLY A 141 15.91 20.38 -3.89
CA GLY A 141 16.82 20.93 -2.90
C GLY A 141 17.99 21.68 -3.53
N PRO A 142 18.81 22.39 -2.75
CA PRO A 142 19.94 23.13 -3.29
C PRO A 142 20.88 22.17 -4.01
N GLN A 143 21.43 22.63 -5.14
CA GLN A 143 22.44 21.87 -5.88
C GLN A 143 23.78 22.57 -5.81
N TYR A 144 24.84 21.78 -5.67
CA TYR A 144 26.21 22.28 -5.55
C TYR A 144 27.07 21.66 -6.64
N ALA A 145 27.82 22.50 -7.33
CA ALA A 145 29.02 22.11 -8.07
C ALA A 145 30.22 22.57 -7.24
N PHE A 146 31.20 21.70 -7.05
CA PHE A 146 32.35 21.99 -6.21
C PHE A 146 33.58 21.20 -6.64
N GLN A 147 34.74 21.72 -6.27
CA GLN A 147 36.02 21.02 -6.31
C GLN A 147 36.39 20.61 -4.89
N GLN A 148 37.12 19.51 -4.75
CA GLN A 148 37.57 19.01 -3.45
C GLN A 148 38.99 18.48 -3.51
N VAL A 149 39.68 18.63 -2.38
CA VAL A 149 40.98 18.03 -2.10
C VAL A 149 40.86 17.19 -0.84
N TYR A 150 41.14 15.90 -0.95
CA TYR A 150 41.07 14.97 0.17
C TYR A 150 42.33 15.07 1.02
N LEU A 151 42.16 15.19 2.34
CA LEU A 151 43.26 15.37 3.29
C LEU A 151 43.59 14.10 4.08
N GLY A 152 42.81 13.02 3.93
CA GLY A 152 42.94 11.83 4.77
C GLY A 152 41.97 11.80 5.96
N GLN A 153 42.14 10.83 6.85
CA GLN A 153 41.36 10.72 8.07
C GLN A 153 41.80 11.75 9.12
N ALA A 154 40.92 12.05 10.08
CA ALA A 154 41.24 12.94 11.18
C ALA A 154 42.40 12.37 12.01
N GLY A 155 43.52 13.10 12.07
CA GLY A 155 44.76 12.68 12.74
C GLY A 155 45.93 12.36 11.80
N ASP A 156 45.64 12.06 10.53
CA ASP A 156 46.63 11.71 9.49
C ASP A 156 46.69 12.76 8.36
N ALA A 157 46.25 13.99 8.65
CA ALA A 157 46.19 15.07 7.68
C ALA A 157 47.60 15.59 7.36
N ASP A 158 48.20 15.03 6.32
CA ASP A 158 49.45 15.44 5.69
C ASP A 158 49.19 15.63 4.18
N PRO A 159 49.38 16.84 3.61
CA PRO A 159 50.00 18.04 4.18
C PRO A 159 49.11 18.85 5.14
N ASN A 160 49.73 19.79 5.87
CA ASN A 160 49.04 20.70 6.79
C ASN A 160 47.86 21.40 6.08
N PRO A 161 46.61 21.23 6.55
CA PRO A 161 45.44 21.78 5.89
C PRO A 161 45.49 23.31 5.70
N GLY A 162 46.09 24.03 6.65
CA GLY A 162 46.17 25.49 6.60
C GLY A 162 47.12 26.01 5.51
N GLU A 163 48.27 25.36 5.31
CA GLU A 163 49.23 25.72 4.26
C GLU A 163 48.65 25.40 2.88
N LEU A 164 48.03 24.22 2.74
CA LEU A 164 47.41 23.82 1.48
C LEU A 164 46.25 24.73 1.10
N LEU A 165 45.46 25.18 2.08
CA LEU A 165 44.37 26.13 1.87
C LEU A 165 44.85 27.46 1.30
N VAL A 166 45.98 27.98 1.79
CA VAL A 166 46.60 29.21 1.26
C VAL A 166 47.05 29.00 -0.18
N MET A 167 47.79 27.92 -0.45
CA MET A 167 48.26 27.60 -1.81
C MET A 167 47.12 27.47 -2.82
N LEU A 168 46.03 26.82 -2.42
CA LEU A 168 44.86 26.63 -3.28
C LEU A 168 44.13 27.95 -3.56
N ASN A 169 44.03 28.84 -2.58
CA ASN A 169 43.46 30.18 -2.78
C ASN A 169 44.39 31.10 -3.59
N ASP A 170 45.71 30.86 -3.59
CA ASP A 170 46.68 31.52 -4.46
C ASP A 170 46.73 30.94 -5.89
N GLY A 171 45.91 29.93 -6.20
CA GLY A 171 45.75 29.38 -7.55
C GLY A 171 46.56 28.12 -7.85
N ALA A 172 47.04 27.40 -6.84
CA ALA A 172 47.64 26.08 -7.05
C ALA A 172 46.65 25.09 -7.70
N ASP A 173 47.19 24.16 -8.48
CA ASP A 173 46.39 23.11 -9.13
C ASP A 173 45.91 22.09 -8.09
N TYR A 174 44.61 22.10 -7.82
CA TYR A 174 43.96 21.22 -6.85
C TYR A 174 44.01 19.75 -7.23
N SER A 175 44.18 19.41 -8.52
CA SER A 175 44.26 18.01 -8.98
C SER A 175 45.56 17.32 -8.54
N LEU A 176 46.56 18.10 -8.19
CA LEU A 176 47.87 17.65 -7.69
C LEU A 176 48.02 17.83 -6.18
N ALA A 177 46.98 18.33 -5.50
CA ALA A 177 46.98 18.64 -4.08
C ALA A 177 46.35 17.51 -3.24
N GLY A 178 46.81 17.38 -1.99
CA GLY A 178 46.25 16.45 -1.01
C GLY A 178 46.65 14.99 -1.22
N GLN A 179 45.87 14.09 -0.63
CA GLN A 179 46.11 12.64 -0.67
C GLN A 179 45.34 11.96 -1.80
N SER A 180 45.90 10.86 -2.31
CA SER A 180 45.25 10.04 -3.34
C SER A 180 43.93 9.45 -2.82
N SER A 181 42.87 9.55 -3.62
CA SER A 181 41.54 9.07 -3.29
C SER A 181 40.80 8.61 -4.55
N LEU A 182 39.83 7.70 -4.37
CA LEU A 182 38.88 7.33 -5.42
C LEU A 182 37.72 8.34 -5.55
N LEU A 183 37.63 9.29 -4.62
CA LEU A 183 36.63 10.34 -4.66
C LEU A 183 36.92 11.30 -5.83
N PRO A 184 35.89 11.72 -6.58
CA PRO A 184 36.08 12.68 -7.65
C PRO A 184 36.61 14.01 -7.11
N GLY A 185 37.63 14.57 -7.76
CA GLY A 185 38.17 15.89 -7.40
C GLY A 185 37.25 17.06 -7.75
N ALA A 186 36.25 16.83 -8.60
CA ALA A 186 35.22 17.81 -8.92
C ALA A 186 33.86 17.13 -9.14
N LEU A 187 32.80 17.78 -8.69
CA LEU A 187 31.43 17.44 -9.00
C LEU A 187 30.79 18.58 -9.79
N GLU A 188 30.10 18.21 -10.87
CA GLU A 188 29.12 19.07 -11.51
C GLU A 188 27.90 19.28 -10.61
N LEU A 189 26.98 20.14 -11.05
CA LEU A 189 25.81 20.52 -10.27
C LEU A 189 24.99 19.31 -9.82
N SER A 190 25.11 18.94 -8.54
CA SER A 190 24.55 17.71 -7.97
C SER A 190 23.63 18.02 -6.80
N THR A 191 22.61 17.18 -6.61
CA THR A 191 21.68 17.24 -5.48
C THR A 191 22.35 16.79 -4.19
N GLU A 192 21.81 17.21 -3.05
CA GLU A 192 22.22 16.72 -1.73
C GLU A 192 22.25 15.18 -1.64
N ARG A 193 21.26 14.48 -2.22
CA ARG A 193 21.21 13.01 -2.23
C ARG A 193 22.40 12.40 -2.97
N GLU A 194 22.75 12.93 -4.13
CA GLU A 194 23.88 12.44 -4.94
C GLU A 194 25.22 12.72 -4.25
N ILE A 195 25.34 13.88 -3.60
CA ILE A 195 26.53 14.25 -2.83
C ILE A 195 26.69 13.32 -1.63
N THR A 196 25.62 13.11 -0.84
CA THR A 196 25.61 12.19 0.30
C THR A 196 25.94 10.76 -0.12
N ALA A 197 25.43 10.28 -1.26
CA ALA A 197 25.76 8.95 -1.77
C ALA A 197 27.25 8.78 -2.13
N ARG A 198 27.96 9.85 -2.48
CA ARG A 198 29.38 9.81 -2.88
C ARG A 198 30.35 10.15 -1.75
N PHE A 199 29.97 11.03 -0.83
CA PHE A 199 30.84 11.55 0.23
C PHE A 199 30.41 11.14 1.63
N GLY A 200 29.27 10.46 1.78
CA GLY A 200 28.71 10.05 3.06
C GLY A 200 27.82 11.11 3.70
N GLU A 201 27.18 10.73 4.81
CA GLU A 201 26.27 11.61 5.55
C GLU A 201 26.97 12.85 6.11
N GLY A 202 26.24 13.97 6.17
CA GLY A 202 26.70 15.24 6.75
C GLY A 202 27.54 16.12 5.83
N PHE A 203 28.18 15.57 4.79
CA PHE A 203 29.02 16.36 3.87
C PHE A 203 28.21 17.41 3.10
N ALA A 204 27.09 17.00 2.49
CA ALA A 204 26.24 17.90 1.71
C ALA A 204 25.64 19.06 2.55
N GLY A 205 25.23 18.78 3.79
CA GLY A 205 24.73 19.80 4.71
C GLY A 205 25.78 20.85 5.09
N SER A 206 27.07 20.46 5.14
CA SER A 206 28.18 21.37 5.40
C SER A 206 28.37 22.37 4.25
N LEU A 207 28.12 21.96 3.00
CA LEU A 207 28.26 22.83 1.81
C LEU A 207 27.33 24.04 1.83
N ALA A 208 26.15 23.92 2.46
CA ALA A 208 25.18 25.01 2.54
C ALA A 208 25.74 26.28 3.19
N GLN A 209 26.68 26.10 4.14
CA GLN A 209 27.26 27.18 4.95
C GLN A 209 28.52 27.79 4.32
N LEU A 210 29.04 27.21 3.24
CA LEU A 210 30.31 27.62 2.65
C LEU A 210 30.13 28.72 1.59
N PRO A 211 31.05 29.70 1.50
CA PRO A 211 31.03 30.69 0.43
C PRO A 211 31.26 30.04 -0.94
N THR A 212 30.75 30.67 -2.00
CA THR A 212 31.06 30.31 -3.38
C THR A 212 32.32 31.02 -3.83
N GLY A 213 33.23 30.30 -4.47
CA GLY A 213 34.43 30.86 -5.12
C GLY A 213 35.73 30.69 -4.35
N ASP A 214 35.72 30.56 -3.03
CA ASP A 214 36.93 30.40 -2.22
C ASP A 214 37.11 28.95 -1.77
N TRP A 215 38.37 28.51 -1.61
CA TRP A 215 38.66 27.26 -0.94
C TRP A 215 38.46 27.44 0.56
N VAL A 216 37.77 26.48 1.18
CA VAL A 216 37.46 26.46 2.61
C VAL A 216 37.57 25.05 3.17
N GLY A 217 37.76 24.93 4.49
CA GLY A 217 37.84 23.66 5.19
C GLY A 217 38.73 23.75 6.43
N PRO A 218 39.04 22.61 7.07
CA PRO A 218 38.64 21.26 6.66
C PRO A 218 37.13 20.99 6.88
N VAL A 219 36.50 20.33 5.91
CA VAL A 219 35.11 19.86 5.94
C VAL A 219 35.11 18.34 6.12
N THR A 220 34.30 17.84 7.06
CA THR A 220 34.22 16.41 7.34
C THR A 220 33.21 15.71 6.43
N SER A 221 33.61 14.56 5.88
CA SER A 221 32.77 13.63 5.14
C SER A 221 32.78 12.25 5.83
N GLY A 222 32.02 11.30 5.29
CA GLY A 222 32.09 9.90 5.74
C GLY A 222 33.44 9.21 5.49
N TYR A 223 34.32 9.82 4.68
CA TYR A 223 35.64 9.28 4.31
C TYR A 223 36.81 9.98 5.00
N GLY A 224 36.62 11.19 5.52
CA GLY A 224 37.69 11.96 6.17
C GLY A 224 37.52 13.46 6.00
N LEU A 225 38.64 14.18 5.95
CA LEU A 225 38.68 15.63 5.86
C LEU A 225 38.93 16.09 4.43
N HIS A 226 38.30 17.21 4.06
CA HIS A 226 38.39 17.80 2.72
C HIS A 226 38.62 19.30 2.79
N LEU A 227 39.40 19.84 1.85
CA LEU A 227 39.23 21.23 1.44
C LEU A 227 38.26 21.26 0.27
N VAL A 228 37.33 22.20 0.28
CA VAL A 228 36.26 22.30 -0.71
C VAL A 228 36.17 23.71 -1.24
N ARG A 229 35.92 23.83 -2.55
CA ARG A 229 35.60 25.11 -3.20
C ARG A 229 34.29 24.93 -3.95
N ILE A 230 33.26 25.67 -3.54
CA ILE A 230 32.00 25.69 -4.29
C ILE A 230 32.21 26.54 -5.55
N THR A 231 32.11 25.91 -6.72
CA THR A 231 32.24 26.56 -8.02
C THR A 231 30.91 27.15 -8.48
N HIS A 232 29.81 26.47 -8.18
CA HIS A 232 28.47 26.94 -8.49
C HIS A 232 27.47 26.47 -7.44
N ARG A 233 26.53 27.33 -7.08
CA ARG A 233 25.39 27.01 -6.22
C ARG A 233 24.11 27.34 -6.98
N LYS A 234 23.18 26.38 -7.05
CA LYS A 234 21.84 26.62 -7.55
C LYS A 234 20.86 26.51 -6.39
N GLU A 235 20.20 27.62 -6.12
CA GLU A 235 19.18 27.69 -5.08
C GLU A 235 17.99 26.79 -5.41
N PRO A 236 17.27 26.29 -4.38
CA PRO A 236 16.04 25.55 -4.58
C PRO A 236 15.06 26.35 -5.44
N VAL A 237 14.56 25.74 -6.51
CA VAL A 237 13.51 26.33 -7.33
C VAL A 237 12.19 25.70 -6.92
N ALA A 238 11.22 26.55 -6.58
CA ALA A 238 9.86 26.09 -6.36
C ALA A 238 9.34 25.46 -7.66
N PRO A 239 8.86 24.21 -7.62
CA PRO A 239 8.40 23.53 -8.81
C PRO A 239 7.14 24.23 -9.32
N GLU A 240 6.93 24.21 -10.64
CA GLU A 240 5.63 24.55 -11.20
C GLU A 240 4.78 23.29 -11.24
N LEU A 241 3.49 23.38 -10.92
CA LEU A 241 2.59 22.22 -10.99
C LEU A 241 2.70 21.52 -12.35
N LYS A 242 2.84 22.27 -13.45
CA LYS A 242 2.98 21.70 -14.79
C LYS A 242 4.18 20.76 -14.93
N SER A 243 5.32 21.07 -14.29
CA SER A 243 6.53 20.24 -14.39
C SER A 243 6.46 18.97 -13.55
N VAL A 244 5.65 18.95 -12.48
CA VAL A 244 5.55 17.82 -11.55
C VAL A 244 4.17 17.14 -11.56
N ARG A 245 3.23 17.57 -12.42
CA ARG A 245 1.83 17.09 -12.43
C ARG A 245 1.71 15.56 -12.44
N PRO A 246 2.45 14.78 -13.26
CA PRO A 246 2.35 13.33 -13.24
C PRO A 246 2.73 12.72 -11.89
N GLN A 247 3.76 13.26 -11.23
CA GLN A 247 4.20 12.83 -9.91
C GLN A 247 3.16 13.20 -8.83
N VAL A 248 2.64 14.43 -8.88
CA VAL A 248 1.58 14.90 -7.97
C VAL A 248 0.35 14.00 -8.04
N ILE A 249 -0.07 13.59 -9.25
CA ILE A 249 -1.21 12.68 -9.41
C ILE A 249 -0.93 11.30 -8.85
N ALA A 250 0.27 10.76 -9.10
CA ALA A 250 0.65 9.45 -8.57
C ALA A 250 0.69 9.44 -7.04
N ASP A 251 1.27 10.48 -6.44
CA ASP A 251 1.31 10.64 -4.98
C ASP A 251 -0.09 10.86 -4.40
N TRP A 252 -0.91 11.70 -5.03
CA TRP A 252 -2.30 11.89 -4.63
C TRP A 252 -3.07 10.58 -4.65
N ARG A 253 -2.95 9.76 -5.71
CA ARG A 253 -3.66 8.48 -5.81
C ARG A 253 -3.26 7.52 -4.70
N ARG A 254 -1.97 7.47 -4.36
CA ARG A 254 -1.48 6.63 -3.26
C ARG A 254 -2.10 7.07 -1.93
N ASP A 255 -2.04 8.36 -1.64
CA ASP A 255 -2.53 8.89 -0.36
C ASP A 255 -4.07 8.82 -0.27
N ASP A 256 -4.76 9.05 -1.39
CA ASP A 256 -6.22 8.94 -1.48
C ASP A 256 -6.69 7.49 -1.34
N LEU A 257 -5.94 6.53 -1.89
CA LEU A 257 -6.19 5.10 -1.70
C LEU A 257 -6.09 4.71 -0.23
N GLU A 258 -5.03 5.13 0.46
CA GLU A 258 -4.83 4.84 1.89
C GLU A 258 -5.96 5.45 2.75
N ALA A 259 -6.34 6.69 2.48
CA ALA A 259 -7.45 7.36 3.14
C ALA A 259 -8.78 6.64 2.89
N SER A 260 -9.06 6.29 1.62
CA SER A 260 -10.29 5.60 1.22
C SER A 260 -10.39 4.21 1.86
N MET A 261 -9.30 3.45 1.90
CA MET A 261 -9.24 2.14 2.56
C MET A 261 -9.55 2.26 4.06
N THR A 262 -9.00 3.29 4.72
CA THR A 262 -9.25 3.58 6.13
C THR A 262 -10.72 3.90 6.38
N ASP A 263 -11.34 4.72 5.54
CA ASP A 263 -12.74 5.11 5.70
C ASP A 263 -13.71 3.95 5.39
N MET A 264 -13.41 3.14 4.38
CA MET A 264 -14.16 1.91 4.10
C MET A 264 -14.06 0.92 5.26
N PHE A 265 -12.87 0.75 5.84
CA PHE A 265 -12.69 -0.08 7.02
C PHE A 265 -13.54 0.42 8.20
N LYS A 266 -13.52 1.73 8.50
CA LYS A 266 -14.36 2.31 9.57
C LYS A 266 -15.85 2.05 9.33
N ALA A 267 -16.34 2.29 8.11
CA ALA A 267 -17.74 2.03 7.75
C ALA A 267 -18.14 0.55 7.87
N LEU A 268 -17.19 -0.37 7.66
CA LEU A 268 -17.41 -1.79 7.94
C LEU A 268 -17.40 -2.06 9.45
N ALA A 269 -16.43 -1.52 10.19
CA ALA A 269 -16.28 -1.71 11.63
C ALA A 269 -17.52 -1.24 12.42
N GLU A 270 -18.20 -0.17 11.98
CA GLU A 270 -19.46 0.31 12.57
C GLU A 270 -20.59 -0.73 12.60
N LYS A 271 -20.51 -1.78 11.76
CA LYS A 271 -21.49 -2.87 11.72
C LYS A 271 -21.26 -3.92 12.80
N TYR A 272 -20.15 -3.85 13.54
CA TYR A 272 -19.73 -4.86 14.49
C TYR A 272 -19.67 -4.27 15.91
N THR A 273 -20.12 -5.05 16.89
CA THR A 273 -19.77 -4.82 18.29
C THR A 273 -18.48 -5.57 18.56
N ILE A 274 -17.41 -4.85 18.92
CA ILE A 274 -16.08 -5.43 19.13
C ILE A 274 -15.85 -5.55 20.63
N GLU A 275 -15.86 -6.78 21.14
CA GLU A 275 -15.51 -7.12 22.52
C GLU A 275 -14.14 -7.79 22.52
N VAL A 276 -13.23 -7.31 23.38
CA VAL A 276 -11.87 -7.85 23.50
C VAL A 276 -11.66 -8.35 24.91
N ASP A 277 -11.60 -9.68 25.06
CA ASP A 277 -11.20 -10.32 26.31
C ASP A 277 -9.67 -10.24 26.43
N ALA A 278 -9.18 -9.22 27.11
CA ALA A 278 -7.75 -9.09 27.38
C ALA A 278 -7.30 -10.18 28.37
N PRO A 279 -6.21 -10.92 28.10
CA PRO A 279 -5.65 -11.84 29.08
C PRO A 279 -5.17 -11.05 30.30
N GLU A 280 -5.49 -11.56 31.49
CA GLU A 280 -5.08 -10.98 32.77
C GLU A 280 -3.55 -10.82 32.76
N ALA A 281 -3.06 -9.59 32.93
CA ALA A 281 -1.64 -9.30 32.89
C ALA A 281 -0.93 -10.15 33.97
N ALA A 282 0.00 -11.01 33.54
CA ALA A 282 0.83 -11.76 34.45
C ALA A 282 1.62 -10.77 35.32
N GLN A 283 1.35 -10.78 36.63
CA GLN A 283 2.05 -9.98 37.64
C GLN A 283 3.46 -10.52 37.89
#